data_AF-A0A1F1UST6-F1
#
_entry.id   AF-A0A1F1UST6-F1
#
_cell.length_a   1.000
_cell.length_b   1.000
_cell.length_c   1.000
_cell.angle_alpha   90.00
_cell.angle_beta   90.00
_cell.angle_gamma   90.00
#
_symmetry.space_group_name_H-M   'P 1'
#
loop_
_entity.id
_entity.type
_entity.pdbx_description
1 polymer ?
#
loop_
_entity_poly.entity_id
_entity_poly.type
_entity_poly.pdbx_seq_one_letter_code
_entity_poly.pdbx_strand_id
1 'polypeptide(L)' 'MFLIATITDKTHAPRIRRQLKKQGFSYVAVRREWVKNCMTIRGARLDLPSARTIDGAEIALRSVDEMHTIIENRVKERIK' A
#
# COMPACT_ATOMS: atom_id res chain seq x y z
N MET A 1 8.35 2.54 7.10
CA MET A 1 7.07 1.81 7.20
C MET A 1 6.19 2.17 6.03
N PHE A 2 5.38 1.22 5.57
CA PHE A 2 4.47 1.36 4.45
C PHE A 2 3.07 0.87 4.84
N LEU A 3 2.03 1.54 4.35
CA LEU A 3 0.68 0.98 4.33
C LEU A 3 0.47 0.30 2.98
N ILE A 4 -0.01 -0.93 3.02
CA ILE A 4 -0.43 -1.69 1.85
C ILE A 4 -1.95 -1.81 1.92
N ALA A 5 -2.63 -1.46 0.84
CA ALA A 5 -4.07 -1.61 0.71
C ALA A 5 -4.42 -2.61 -0.41
N THR A 6 -5.27 -3.56 -0.05
CA THR A 6 -5.82 -4.58 -0.94
C THR A 6 -7.33 -4.37 -1.06
N ILE A 7 -7.82 -4.16 -2.28
CA ILE A 7 -9.27 -3.98 -2.52
C ILE A 7 -9.96 -5.33 -2.38
N THR A 8 -10.81 -5.47 -1.36
CA THR A 8 -11.60 -6.68 -1.09
C THR A 8 -12.96 -6.62 -1.77
N ASP A 9 -13.58 -5.44 -1.84
CA ASP A 9 -14.81 -5.23 -2.59
C ASP A 9 -14.52 -4.86 -4.05
N LYS A 10 -14.66 -5.86 -4.94
CA LYS A 10 -14.43 -5.68 -6.37
C LYS A 10 -15.56 -4.94 -7.08
N THR A 11 -16.79 -4.97 -6.53
CA THR A 11 -17.95 -4.34 -7.15
C THR A 11 -17.83 -2.81 -7.14
N HIS A 12 -17.26 -2.26 -6.06
CA HIS A 12 -17.01 -0.83 -5.91
C HIS A 12 -15.55 -0.43 -6.16
N ALA A 13 -14.75 -1.28 -6.81
CA ALA A 13 -13.32 -1.06 -7.00
C ALA A 13 -12.97 0.34 -7.58
N PRO A 14 -13.68 0.90 -8.58
CA PRO A 14 -13.37 2.24 -9.07
C PRO A 14 -13.48 3.34 -8.00
N ARG A 15 -14.48 3.26 -7.13
CA ARG A 15 -14.69 4.21 -6.02
C ARG A 15 -13.57 4.07 -4.98
N ILE A 16 -13.24 2.85 -4.59
CA ILE A 16 -12.22 2.53 -3.60
C ILE A 16 -10.84 3.00 -4.09
N ARG A 17 -10.51 2.79 -5.38
CA ARG A 17 -9.28 3.31 -5.99
C ARG A 17 -9.17 4.84 -5.91
N ARG A 18 -10.28 5.57 -6.10
CA ARG A 18 -10.30 7.03 -5.96
C ARG A 18 -10.04 7.47 -4.52
N GLN A 19 -10.62 6.78 -3.55
CA GLN A 19 -10.39 7.03 -2.12
C GLN A 19 -8.93 6.76 -1.74
N LEU A 20 -8.35 5.65 -2.22
CA LEU A 20 -6.95 5.30 -2.02
C LEU A 20 -6.01 6.38 -2.58
N LYS A 21 -6.24 6.85 -3.81
CA LYS A 21 -5.49 7.97 -4.39
C LYS A 21 -5.60 9.24 -3.56
N LYS A 22 -6.81 9.60 -3.09
CA LYS A 22 -7.03 10.78 -2.25
C LYS A 22 -6.26 10.69 -0.92
N GLN A 23 -6.08 9.48 -0.40
CA GLN A 23 -5.31 9.21 0.82
C GLN A 23 -3.78 9.13 0.59
N GLY A 24 -3.31 9.32 -0.65
CA GLY A 24 -1.88 9.31 -1.00
C GLY A 24 -1.31 7.92 -1.26
N PHE A 25 -2.13 6.91 -1.54
CA PHE A 25 -1.65 5.61 -2.02
C PHE A 25 -1.34 5.67 -3.51
N SER A 26 -0.22 5.05 -3.88
CA SER A 26 0.20 4.81 -5.27
C SER A 26 -0.02 3.35 -5.63
N TYR A 27 -0.52 3.08 -6.84
CA TYR A 27 -0.71 1.72 -7.30
C TYR A 27 0.60 1.13 -7.84
N VAL A 28 0.98 -0.03 -7.31
CA VAL A 28 2.15 -0.78 -7.76
C VAL A 28 1.67 -1.93 -8.64
N ALA A 29 1.71 -1.73 -9.96
CA ALA A 29 1.16 -2.67 -10.95
C ALA A 29 1.73 -4.08 -10.85
N VAL A 30 3.04 -4.19 -10.58
CA VAL A 30 3.74 -5.48 -10.41
C VAL A 30 3.15 -6.31 -9.27
N ARG A 31 2.60 -5.64 -8.25
CA ARG A 31 2.07 -6.27 -7.03
C ARG A 31 0.55 -6.32 -7.00
N ARG A 32 -0.12 -5.60 -7.90
CA ARG A 32 -1.57 -5.36 -7.86
C ARG A 32 -2.04 -4.79 -6.53
N GLU A 33 -1.16 -4.04 -5.87
CA GLU A 33 -1.36 -3.49 -4.53
C GLU A 33 -1.28 -1.97 -4.55
N TRP A 34 -1.93 -1.35 -3.58
CA TRP A 34 -1.83 0.08 -3.32
C TRP A 34 -0.88 0.30 -2.16
N VAL A 35 0.12 1.17 -2.33
CA VAL A 35 1.18 1.39 -1.34
C VAL A 35 1.30 2.87 -1.00
N LYS A 36 1.40 3.18 0.30
CA LYS A 36 1.68 4.52 0.81
C LYS A 36 2.91 4.47 1.72
N ASN A 37 3.91 5.29 1.44
CA ASN A 37 5.05 5.46 2.34
C ASN A 37 4.62 6.30 3.54
N CYS A 38 4.83 5.78 4.76
CA CYS A 38 4.49 6.47 6.00
C CYS A 38 5.67 7.20 6.64
N MET A 39 6.84 7.18 5.99
CA MET A 39 8.01 7.95 6.40
C MET A 39 8.10 9.20 5.54
N THR A 40 7.81 10.36 6.11
CA THR A 40 8.09 11.64 5.47
C THR A 40 9.59 11.93 5.50
N ILE A 41 10.11 12.62 4.48
CA ILE A 41 11.52 13.02 4.31
C ILE A 41 12.12 13.75 5.54
N ARG A 42 11.28 14.34 6.40
CA ARG A 42 11.70 15.09 7.61
C ARG A 42 11.59 14.33 8.93
N GLY A 43 11.53 13.00 8.91
CA GLY A 43 11.47 12.20 10.13
C GLY A 43 10.14 12.34 10.88
N ALA A 44 9.48 11.22 11.14
CA ALA A 44 8.38 11.11 12.08
C ALA A 44 7.22 12.14 11.94
N ARG A 45 6.42 12.03 10.87
CA ARG A 45 4.99 12.32 11.01
C ARG A 45 4.18 11.18 10.42
N LEU A 46 3.80 10.27 11.34
CA LEU A 46 2.86 9.19 11.08
C LEU A 46 1.46 9.81 10.95
N ASP A 47 1.07 10.22 9.75
CA ASP A 47 -0.35 10.40 9.38
C ASP A 47 -1.02 9.01 9.22
N LEU A 48 -0.89 8.19 10.26
CA LEU A 48 -1.58 6.91 10.44
C LEU A 48 -3.11 7.05 10.63
N PRO A 49 -3.68 8.13 11.23
CA PRO A 49 -5.11 8.11 11.58
C PRO A 49 -6.08 8.10 10.40
N SER A 50 -5.79 8.84 9.31
CA SER A 50 -6.76 9.03 8.22
C SER A 50 -6.83 7.88 7.21
N ALA A 51 -5.79 7.03 7.17
CA ALA A 51 -5.70 5.91 6.24
C ALA A 51 -6.22 4.59 6.82
N ARG A 52 -6.76 4.57 8.04
CA ARG A 52 -7.10 3.31 8.73
C ARG A 52 -8.41 2.66 8.33
N THR A 53 -9.30 3.32 7.61
CA THR A 53 -10.56 2.69 7.18
C THR A 53 -11.01 3.23 5.84
N ILE A 54 -10.75 2.47 4.77
CA ILE A 54 -11.44 2.62 3.48
C ILE A 54 -12.31 1.39 3.34
N ASP A 55 -13.64 1.56 3.40
CA ASP A 55 -14.57 0.45 3.24
C ASP A 55 -14.34 -0.26 1.90
N GLY A 56 -14.24 -1.59 1.94
CA GLY A 56 -13.91 -2.40 0.77
C GLY A 56 -12.40 -2.48 0.45
N ALA A 57 -11.53 -1.96 1.31
CA ALA A 57 -10.09 -2.20 1.26
C ALA A 57 -9.53 -2.66 2.61
N GLU A 58 -8.79 -3.75 2.60
CA GLU A 58 -7.98 -4.17 3.73
C GLU A 58 -6.66 -3.39 3.73
N ILE A 59 -6.30 -2.79 4.87
CA ILE A 59 -5.12 -1.94 4.98
C ILE A 59 -4.19 -2.48 6.07
N ALA A 60 -2.99 -2.90 5.67
CA ALA A 60 -1.97 -3.46 6.54
C ALA A 60 -0.75 -2.53 6.65
N LEU A 61 -0.20 -2.40 7.86
CA LEU A 61 1.08 -1.72 8.10
C LEU A 61 2.22 -2.73 7.96
N ARG A 62 3.25 -2.38 7.20
CA ARG A 62 4.49 -3.15 7.02
C ARG A 62 5.71 -2.30 7.32
N SER A 63 6.75 -2.93 7.84
CA SER A 63 8.07 -2.34 8.01
C SER A 63 8.77 -2.11 6.65
N VAL A 64 9.90 -1.40 6.67
CA VAL A 64 10.73 -1.23 5.46
C VAL A 64 11.39 -2.56 5.10
N ASP A 65 11.86 -3.31 6.10
CA ASP A 65 12.52 -4.60 5.89
C ASP A 65 11.59 -5.63 5.27
N GLU A 66 10.35 -5.76 5.77
CA GLU A 66 9.33 -6.60 5.14
C GLU A 66 9.07 -6.18 3.69
N MET A 67 9.06 -4.88 3.40
CA MET A 67 8.87 -4.38 2.04
C MET A 67 10.04 -4.74 1.13
N HIS A 68 11.29 -4.62 1.61
CA HIS A 68 12.50 -4.98 0.88
C HIS A 68 12.53 -6.49 0.60
N THR A 69 12.26 -7.34 1.58
CA THR A 69 12.19 -8.80 1.40
C THR A 69 11.16 -9.19 0.33
N ILE A 70 9.99 -8.55 0.32
CA ILE A 70 8.97 -8.81 -0.70
C ILE A 70 9.46 -8.42 -2.10
N ILE A 71 10.18 -7.30 -2.23
CA ILE A 71 10.76 -6.86 -3.52
C ILE A 71 11.83 -7.86 -3.99
N GLU A 72 12.76 -8.24 -3.12
CA GLU A 72 13.88 -9.12 -3.45
C GLU A 72 13.44 -10.53 -3.85
N ASN A 73 12.47 -11.11 -3.12
CA ASN A 73 11.95 -12.44 -3.44
C ASN A 73 11.27 -12.48 -4.83
N ARG A 74 10.59 -11.40 -5.22
CA ARG A 74 9.93 -11.29 -6.53
C ARG A 74 10.89 -11.05 -7.70
N VAL A 75 12.01 -10.36 -7.47
CA VAL A 75 13.07 -10.21 -8.50
C VAL A 75 13.69 -11.57 -8.80
N LYS A 76 13.93 -12.38 -7.77
CA LYS A 76 14.44 -13.75 -7.92
C LYS A 76 13.47 -14.65 -8.70
N GLU A 77 12.16 -14.49 -8.52
CA GLU A 77 11.13 -15.24 -9.26
C GLU A 77 11.01 -14.86 -10.75
N ARG A 78 11.37 -13.62 -11.15
CA ARG A 78 11.33 -13.19 -12.57
C ARG A 78 12.55 -13.59 -13.40
N ILE A 79 13.62 -14.01 -12.75
CA ILE A 79 14.91 -14.39 -13.38
C ILE A 79 15.01 -15.92 -13.54
N LYS A 80 14.04 -16.67 -13.03
CA LYS A 80 13.87 -18.10 -13.27
C LYS A 80 12.88 -18.35 -14.40
#